data_AF-A0A2G9LLD7-F1
#
_entry.id   AF-A0A2G9LLD7-F1
#
_cell.length_a   1.000
_cell.length_b   1.000
_cell.length_c   1.000
_cell.angle_alpha   90.00
_cell.angle_beta   90.00
_cell.angle_gamma   90.00
#
_symmetry.space_group_name_H-M   'P 1'
#
loop_
_entity.id
_entity.type
_entity.pdbx_description
1 polymer ?
#
loop_
_entity_poly.entity_id
_entity_poly.type
_entity_poly.pdbx_seq_one_letter_code
_entity_poly.pdbx_strand_id
1 'polypeptide(L)'
;MKQKNKSWKPAVVGFFIISVICFSGCIDTSKSCNYKDICNNANLNASSLPSKFDWRDCGGNFLTSVKDQGTCGSCWAFSSVGAMESRYKIENNNSSLNLDLSEQYLVSDCFKEGDCDGGWPADALEYIKNSGISNEHCFPYKKSNCACNESCSDWTNNMWKISDYKRFYTTTNNIKKELVCNGPLITCGYVGSDLHCVVLVGWNDDENIWIIKNSWGTGIGYNGYSKIPYNHSLITYNYLFGVGGIKKDQI
;
A
#
# COMPACT_ATOMS: atom_id res chain seq x y z
N MET A 1 44.52 40.65 -4.87
CA MET A 1 45.28 39.68 -4.05
C MET A 1 45.71 40.33 -2.75
N LYS A 2 45.65 39.55 -1.66
CA LYS A 2 46.22 39.72 -0.30
C LYS A 2 45.40 40.43 0.78
N GLN A 3 45.06 39.60 1.78
CA GLN A 3 44.41 39.81 3.07
C GLN A 3 45.17 40.77 4.01
N LYS A 4 44.47 41.34 5.00
CA LYS A 4 45.00 41.53 6.36
C LYS A 4 43.93 41.26 7.42
N ASN A 5 44.29 40.35 8.34
CA ASN A 5 43.64 40.00 9.60
C ASN A 5 43.43 41.20 10.54
N LYS A 6 42.37 41.18 11.35
CA LYS A 6 42.40 41.69 12.73
C LYS A 6 41.64 40.77 13.70
N SER A 7 42.26 40.62 14.85
CA SER A 7 42.04 39.69 15.96
C SER A 7 40.82 40.01 16.83
N TRP A 8 40.22 38.97 17.41
CA TRP A 8 39.17 39.06 18.43
C TRP A 8 39.75 39.07 19.86
N LYS A 9 39.21 39.93 20.74
CA LYS A 9 39.40 39.87 22.20
C LYS A 9 38.16 39.21 22.84
N PRO A 10 38.30 38.51 23.98
CA PRO A 10 37.16 37.85 24.62
C PRO A 10 36.37 38.85 25.48
N ALA A 11 35.06 38.72 25.49
CA ALA A 11 34.19 39.28 26.51
C ALA A 11 33.31 38.16 27.09
N VAL A 12 33.45 37.92 28.39
CA VAL A 12 32.55 37.14 29.26
C VAL A 12 31.74 38.22 30.02
N VAL A 13 30.49 38.14 30.46
CA VAL A 13 29.56 37.10 30.95
C VAL A 13 28.14 37.67 30.77
N GLY A 14 27.14 36.83 30.55
CA GLY A 14 25.74 37.20 30.76
C GLY A 14 24.84 35.98 30.73
N PHE A 15 24.71 35.31 31.89
CA PHE A 15 23.75 34.22 32.09
C PHE A 15 22.33 34.73 31.83
N PHE A 16 21.71 34.25 30.75
CA PHE A 16 20.26 34.17 30.64
C PHE A 16 19.91 32.69 30.48
N ILE A 17 19.11 32.20 31.43
CA ILE A 17 18.48 30.89 31.37
C ILE A 17 17.46 30.96 30.23
N ILE A 18 17.85 30.52 29.03
CA ILE A 18 16.91 30.17 27.98
C ILE A 18 16.85 28.66 27.98
N SER A 19 15.69 28.16 28.39
CA SER A 19 15.27 26.78 28.25
C SER A 19 15.72 26.23 26.88
N VAL A 20 16.44 25.12 26.92
CA VAL A 20 16.79 24.34 25.73
C VAL A 20 15.50 23.83 25.11
N ILE A 21 14.92 24.59 24.19
CA ILE A 21 13.97 24.07 23.23
C ILE A 21 14.82 23.34 22.20
N CYS A 22 14.78 22.01 22.28
CA CYS A 22 15.53 21.11 21.43
C CYS A 22 15.18 21.38 19.95
N PHE A 23 16.13 21.91 19.18
CA PHE A 23 16.14 21.82 17.72
C PHE A 23 16.51 20.38 17.35
N SER A 24 15.56 19.47 17.50
CA SER A 24 15.54 18.18 16.80
C SER A 24 14.23 18.15 16.04
N GLY A 25 14.32 17.94 14.73
CA GLY A 25 13.26 18.15 13.74
C GLY A 25 11.85 17.96 14.28
N CYS A 26 11.09 19.06 14.32
CA CYS A 26 9.64 18.98 14.37
C CYS A 26 9.21 18.10 13.18
N ILE A 27 8.63 16.94 13.46
CA ILE A 27 7.86 16.22 12.45
C ILE A 27 6.76 17.19 12.04
N ASP A 28 6.83 17.67 10.81
CA ASP A 28 5.83 18.56 10.25
C ASP A 28 4.54 17.76 10.03
N THR A 29 3.65 17.78 11.02
CA THR A 29 2.32 17.17 10.94
C THR A 29 1.41 17.88 9.93
N SER A 30 1.86 18.96 9.28
CA SER A 30 1.09 19.67 8.24
C SER A 30 1.04 18.95 6.89
N LYS A 31 1.85 17.90 6.68
CA LYS A 31 1.83 17.05 5.47
C LYS A 31 0.79 15.92 5.50
N SER A 32 -0.12 15.90 6.46
CA SER A 32 -1.26 14.98 6.44
C SER A 32 -2.10 15.22 5.18
N CYS A 33 -2.43 14.18 4.41
CA CYS A 33 -3.29 14.33 3.23
C CYS A 33 -4.78 14.57 3.59
N ASN A 34 -5.09 14.80 4.87
CA ASN A 34 -6.42 15.12 5.42
C ASN A 34 -7.53 14.14 4.98
N TYR A 35 -7.18 12.90 4.67
CA TYR A 35 -8.12 11.89 4.17
C TYR A 35 -9.31 11.68 5.13
N LYS A 36 -9.09 11.75 6.45
CA LYS A 36 -10.14 11.65 7.46
C LYS A 36 -11.18 12.76 7.31
N ASP A 37 -10.74 14.01 7.13
CA ASP A 37 -11.65 15.16 6.96
C ASP A 37 -12.40 15.08 5.64
N ILE A 38 -11.72 14.67 4.57
CA ILE A 38 -12.35 14.42 3.25
C ILE A 38 -13.48 13.41 3.40
N CYS A 39 -13.24 12.30 4.10
CA CYS A 39 -14.18 11.19 4.21
C CYS A 39 -15.31 11.40 5.22
N ASN A 40 -15.09 12.27 6.21
CA ASN A 40 -16.12 12.69 7.15
C ASN A 40 -17.04 13.80 6.59
N ASN A 41 -16.71 14.36 5.43
CA ASN A 41 -17.54 15.37 4.79
C ASN A 41 -18.86 14.75 4.27
N ALA A 42 -19.98 15.08 4.92
CA ALA A 42 -21.31 14.61 4.54
C ALA A 42 -21.73 15.00 3.10
N ASN A 43 -21.10 16.03 2.53
CA ASN A 43 -21.34 16.50 1.16
C ASN A 43 -20.23 16.10 0.17
N LEU A 44 -19.43 15.07 0.50
CA LEU A 44 -18.31 14.62 -0.34
C LEU A 44 -18.76 14.31 -1.77
N ASN A 45 -18.32 15.15 -2.70
CA ASN A 45 -18.56 15.08 -4.13
C ASN A 45 -17.23 15.24 -4.90
N ALA A 46 -17.28 15.19 -6.23
CA ALA A 46 -16.09 15.24 -7.07
C ALA A 46 -15.23 16.50 -6.86
N SER A 47 -15.83 17.67 -6.61
CA SER A 47 -15.08 18.92 -6.39
C SER A 47 -14.48 19.03 -4.99
N SER A 48 -14.84 18.14 -4.07
CA SER A 48 -14.29 18.07 -2.72
C SER A 48 -13.03 17.20 -2.62
N LEU A 49 -12.72 16.45 -3.68
CA LEU A 49 -11.52 15.61 -3.75
C LEU A 49 -10.30 16.45 -4.16
N PRO A 50 -9.11 16.18 -3.62
CA PRO A 50 -7.89 16.88 -4.04
C PRO A 50 -7.54 16.53 -5.49
N SER A 51 -6.92 17.46 -6.21
CA SER A 51 -6.44 17.20 -7.58
C SER A 51 -5.30 16.18 -7.63
N LYS A 52 -4.58 15.99 -6.52
CA LYS A 52 -3.50 15.03 -6.36
C LYS A 52 -3.63 14.29 -5.04
N PHE A 53 -3.37 13.00 -5.07
CA PHE A 53 -3.39 12.18 -3.87
C PHE A 53 -2.42 11.01 -4.03
N ASP A 54 -1.67 10.69 -2.98
CA ASP A 54 -0.74 9.57 -2.97
C ASP A 54 -0.59 9.03 -1.55
N TRP A 55 -0.94 7.76 -1.32
CA TRP A 55 -0.79 7.12 -0.02
C TRP A 55 0.68 7.01 0.46
N ARG A 56 1.65 7.24 -0.43
CA ARG A 56 3.08 7.33 -0.08
C ARG A 56 3.45 8.65 0.58
N ASP A 57 2.65 9.69 0.37
CA ASP A 57 2.89 11.06 0.84
C ASP A 57 1.63 11.63 1.53
N CYS A 58 1.21 10.98 2.63
CA CYS A 58 0.05 11.38 3.42
C CYS A 58 0.41 11.58 4.90
N GLY A 59 1.42 12.41 5.20
CA GLY A 59 2.00 12.51 6.55
C GLY A 59 2.84 11.30 6.92
N GLY A 60 3.16 10.48 5.93
CA GLY A 60 3.90 9.22 6.02
C GLY A 60 3.60 8.34 4.81
N ASN A 61 4.38 7.28 4.64
CA ASN A 61 4.13 6.27 3.62
C ASN A 61 3.25 5.16 4.19
N PHE A 62 2.01 5.07 3.72
CA PHE A 62 1.03 4.06 4.13
C PHE A 62 1.07 2.78 3.30
N LEU A 63 2.02 2.65 2.37
CA LEU A 63 2.27 1.41 1.65
C LEU A 63 3.40 0.63 2.29
N THR A 64 3.41 -0.69 2.04
CA THR A 64 4.56 -1.57 2.30
C THR A 64 5.57 -1.54 1.16
N SER A 65 6.73 -2.15 1.37
CA SER A 65 7.79 -2.24 0.35
C SER A 65 7.30 -2.87 -0.96
N VAL A 66 7.93 -2.51 -2.08
CA VAL A 66 7.67 -3.18 -3.37
C VAL A 66 8.32 -4.54 -3.34
N LYS A 67 7.56 -5.57 -3.72
CA LYS A 67 8.01 -6.96 -3.86
C LYS A 67 8.16 -7.37 -5.34
N ASP A 68 8.65 -8.57 -5.57
CA ASP A 68 8.93 -9.12 -6.91
C ASP A 68 8.37 -10.54 -7.06
N GLN A 69 7.33 -10.70 -7.88
CA GLN A 69 6.71 -11.97 -8.22
C GLN A 69 7.59 -12.86 -9.11
N GLY A 70 8.62 -12.30 -9.75
CA GLY A 70 9.45 -13.02 -10.71
C GLY A 70 8.63 -13.59 -11.88
N THR A 71 8.87 -14.87 -12.20
CA THR A 71 8.25 -15.57 -13.34
C THR A 71 6.91 -16.23 -13.01
N CYS A 72 6.47 -16.18 -11.76
CA CYS A 72 5.21 -16.75 -11.31
C CYS A 72 4.05 -15.78 -11.61
N GLY A 73 2.94 -16.27 -12.15
CA GLY A 73 1.72 -15.51 -12.48
C GLY A 73 0.91 -15.04 -11.27
N SER A 74 1.56 -14.72 -10.15
CA SER A 74 0.90 -14.47 -8.86
C SER A 74 0.58 -13.00 -8.57
N CYS A 75 0.46 -12.14 -9.60
CA CYS A 75 0.13 -10.71 -9.42
C CYS A 75 -1.19 -10.50 -8.64
N TRP A 76 -2.13 -11.44 -8.75
CA TRP A 76 -3.39 -11.48 -8.02
C TRP A 76 -3.17 -11.61 -6.50
N ALA A 77 -2.18 -12.40 -6.07
CA ALA A 77 -1.81 -12.57 -4.66
C ALA A 77 -1.11 -11.30 -4.14
N PHE A 78 -0.12 -10.79 -4.88
CA PHE A 78 0.62 -9.56 -4.50
C PHE A 78 -0.28 -8.33 -4.38
N SER A 79 -1.22 -8.16 -5.31
CA SER A 79 -2.15 -7.04 -5.24
C SER A 79 -3.10 -7.17 -4.04
N SER A 80 -3.61 -8.37 -3.76
CA SER A 80 -4.47 -8.64 -2.61
C SER A 80 -3.75 -8.39 -1.28
N VAL A 81 -2.55 -8.96 -1.13
CA VAL A 81 -1.72 -8.79 0.06
C VAL A 81 -1.28 -7.33 0.24
N GLY A 82 -0.79 -6.69 -0.82
CA GLY A 82 -0.31 -5.31 -0.73
C GLY A 82 -1.41 -4.30 -0.35
N ALA A 83 -2.65 -4.50 -0.83
CA ALA A 83 -3.79 -3.69 -0.41
C ALA A 83 -4.15 -3.95 1.06
N MET A 84 -4.17 -5.22 1.49
CA MET A 84 -4.44 -5.62 2.87
C MET A 84 -3.43 -5.03 3.87
N GLU A 85 -2.13 -5.13 3.59
CA GLU A 85 -1.07 -4.58 4.44
C GLU A 85 -1.17 -3.05 4.56
N SER A 86 -1.43 -2.37 3.44
CA SER A 86 -1.59 -0.92 3.43
C SER A 86 -2.83 -0.49 4.23
N ARG A 87 -3.92 -1.25 4.12
CA ARG A 87 -5.15 -1.04 4.89
C ARG A 87 -4.90 -1.13 6.40
N TYR A 88 -4.08 -2.07 6.85
CA TYR A 88 -3.66 -2.19 8.25
C TYR A 88 -2.93 -0.94 8.75
N LYS A 89 -2.04 -0.35 7.94
CA LYS A 89 -1.36 0.90 8.30
C LYS A 89 -2.34 2.06 8.42
N ILE A 90 -3.31 2.15 7.51
CA ILE A 90 -4.29 3.24 7.41
C ILE A 90 -5.30 3.21 8.56
N GLU A 91 -5.87 2.04 8.86
CA GLU A 91 -6.86 1.91 9.94
C GLU A 91 -6.26 2.21 11.31
N ASN A 92 -4.98 1.88 11.52
CA ASN A 92 -4.23 2.19 12.74
C ASN A 92 -3.62 3.60 12.71
N ASN A 93 -3.78 4.35 11.61
CA ASN A 93 -3.18 5.67 11.40
C ASN A 93 -1.68 5.69 11.75
N ASN A 94 -0.95 4.65 11.36
CA ASN A 94 0.44 4.45 11.73
C ASN A 94 1.25 3.96 10.53
N SER A 95 1.94 4.90 9.88
CA SER A 95 2.80 4.66 8.73
C SER A 95 4.08 3.89 9.07
N SER A 96 4.41 3.70 10.35
CA SER A 96 5.58 2.93 10.80
C SER A 96 5.30 1.44 10.97
N LEU A 97 4.02 1.01 10.91
CA LEU A 97 3.69 -0.41 10.90
C LEU A 97 4.21 -1.08 9.62
N ASN A 98 4.71 -2.30 9.76
CA ASN A 98 5.24 -3.11 8.67
C ASN A 98 4.70 -4.54 8.79
N LEU A 99 3.42 -4.70 8.48
CA LEU A 99 2.82 -6.02 8.31
C LEU A 99 3.35 -6.61 7.00
N ASP A 100 3.87 -7.84 7.07
CA ASP A 100 4.46 -8.54 5.93
C ASP A 100 3.78 -9.91 5.81
N LEU A 101 2.79 -9.99 4.93
CA LEU A 101 1.97 -11.19 4.71
C LEU A 101 2.55 -12.03 3.58
N SER A 102 2.27 -13.34 3.64
CA SER A 102 2.83 -14.28 2.68
C SER A 102 1.98 -14.37 1.42
N GLU A 103 2.50 -13.87 0.30
CA GLU A 103 1.92 -14.20 -1.00
C GLU A 103 2.06 -15.70 -1.32
N GLN A 104 3.12 -16.34 -0.83
CA GLN A 104 3.34 -17.78 -1.06
C GLN A 104 2.24 -18.64 -0.47
N TYR A 105 1.67 -18.24 0.66
CA TYR A 105 0.56 -18.95 1.27
C TYR A 105 -0.60 -19.09 0.28
N LEU A 106 -0.94 -18.01 -0.43
CA LEU A 106 -1.99 -18.02 -1.45
C LEU A 106 -1.55 -18.77 -2.72
N VAL A 107 -0.27 -18.74 -3.10
CA VAL A 107 0.23 -19.44 -4.30
C VAL A 107 0.45 -20.95 -4.06
N SER A 108 0.48 -21.36 -2.79
CA SER A 108 0.70 -22.74 -2.39
C SER A 108 -0.58 -23.57 -2.34
N ASP A 109 -0.44 -24.87 -2.12
CA ASP A 109 -1.54 -25.78 -1.85
C ASP A 109 -2.42 -25.44 -0.63
N CYS A 110 -2.08 -24.44 0.19
CA CYS A 110 -2.93 -23.97 1.28
C CYS A 110 -4.24 -23.31 0.77
N PHE A 111 -4.19 -22.74 -0.44
CA PHE A 111 -5.31 -22.14 -1.16
C PHE A 111 -5.51 -22.90 -2.47
N LYS A 112 -6.76 -23.17 -2.88
CA LYS A 112 -7.04 -24.08 -4.01
C LYS A 112 -7.52 -23.36 -5.26
N GLU A 113 -7.79 -22.07 -5.15
CA GLU A 113 -8.39 -21.25 -6.21
C GLU A 113 -7.36 -20.36 -6.94
N GLY A 114 -6.06 -20.60 -6.72
CA GLY A 114 -4.99 -19.92 -7.44
C GLY A 114 -3.60 -20.51 -7.16
N ASP A 115 -2.69 -20.25 -8.09
CA ASP A 115 -1.30 -20.73 -8.10
C ASP A 115 -0.43 -19.83 -9.00
N CYS A 116 0.71 -20.33 -9.49
CA CYS A 116 1.58 -19.61 -10.43
C CYS A 116 1.07 -19.52 -11.87
N ASP A 117 0.08 -20.31 -12.28
CA ASP A 117 -0.55 -20.18 -13.60
C ASP A 117 -1.66 -19.12 -13.58
N GLY A 118 -2.14 -18.75 -12.39
CA GLY A 118 -2.98 -17.58 -12.19
C GLY A 118 -3.89 -17.71 -10.97
N GLY A 119 -4.77 -16.74 -10.84
CA GLY A 119 -5.72 -16.65 -9.74
C GLY A 119 -6.41 -15.30 -9.77
N TRP A 120 -7.34 -15.11 -8.86
CA TRP A 120 -8.22 -13.94 -8.89
C TRP A 120 -8.33 -13.27 -7.52
N PRO A 121 -8.23 -11.93 -7.43
CA PRO A 121 -8.30 -11.24 -6.13
C PRO A 121 -9.59 -11.50 -5.35
N ALA A 122 -10.73 -11.72 -6.02
CA ALA A 122 -11.98 -11.98 -5.30
C ALA A 122 -11.90 -13.27 -4.49
N ASP A 123 -11.37 -14.34 -5.08
CA ASP A 123 -11.23 -15.65 -4.43
C ASP A 123 -10.19 -15.58 -3.29
N ALA A 124 -9.08 -14.87 -3.53
CA ALA A 124 -8.08 -14.60 -2.52
C ALA A 124 -8.66 -13.84 -1.31
N LEU A 125 -9.39 -12.74 -1.56
CA LEU A 125 -9.97 -11.92 -0.49
C LEU A 125 -11.07 -12.68 0.27
N GLU A 126 -11.90 -13.46 -0.42
CA GLU A 126 -12.90 -14.33 0.23
C GLU A 126 -12.23 -15.36 1.14
N TYR A 127 -11.15 -15.99 0.68
CA TYR A 127 -10.39 -16.94 1.49
C TYR A 127 -9.74 -16.25 2.69
N ILE A 128 -9.10 -15.10 2.50
CA ILE A 128 -8.49 -14.33 3.60
C ILE A 128 -9.55 -13.90 4.62
N LYS A 129 -10.78 -13.59 4.19
CA LYS A 129 -11.88 -13.26 5.10
C LYS A 129 -12.26 -14.45 5.98
N ASN A 130 -12.43 -15.63 5.37
CA ASN A 130 -12.97 -16.81 6.05
C ASN A 130 -11.89 -17.60 6.82
N SER A 131 -10.77 -17.88 6.16
CA SER A 131 -9.69 -18.74 6.67
C SER A 131 -8.50 -17.93 7.17
N GLY A 132 -8.22 -16.79 6.55
CA GLY A 132 -7.06 -15.95 6.83
C GLY A 132 -5.83 -16.28 5.98
N ILE A 133 -4.74 -15.57 6.25
CA ILE A 133 -3.44 -15.73 5.57
C ILE A 133 -2.30 -15.69 6.57
N SER A 134 -1.24 -16.47 6.29
CA SER A 134 -0.02 -16.45 7.09
C SER A 134 0.89 -15.26 6.76
N ASN A 135 2.00 -15.12 7.49
CA ASN A 135 2.99 -14.07 7.30
C ASN A 135 4.19 -14.54 6.48
N GLU A 136 4.88 -13.59 5.84
CA GLU A 136 6.02 -13.86 4.95
C GLU A 136 7.17 -14.58 5.66
N HIS A 137 7.41 -14.24 6.93
CA HIS A 137 8.41 -14.95 7.74
C HIS A 137 8.12 -16.45 7.83
N CYS A 138 6.84 -16.82 7.93
CA CYS A 138 6.46 -18.20 8.10
C CYS A 138 6.35 -19.00 6.80
N PHE A 139 5.97 -18.33 5.71
CA PHE A 139 5.96 -18.94 4.40
C PHE A 139 6.59 -17.99 3.38
N PRO A 140 7.92 -17.97 3.29
CA PRO A 140 8.63 -17.08 2.38
C PRO A 140 8.30 -17.34 0.92
N TYR A 141 8.30 -16.27 0.12
CA TYR A 141 7.98 -16.34 -1.30
C TYR A 141 9.05 -17.08 -2.12
N LYS A 142 8.62 -18.15 -2.80
CA LYS A 142 9.46 -19.09 -3.56
C LYS A 142 9.36 -18.91 -5.07
N LYS A 143 8.40 -18.12 -5.57
CA LYS A 143 8.17 -17.91 -7.02
C LYS A 143 7.78 -19.21 -7.75
N SER A 144 7.16 -20.16 -7.04
CA SER A 144 6.75 -21.45 -7.60
C SER A 144 5.55 -22.01 -6.83
N ASN A 145 4.85 -22.96 -7.46
CA ASN A 145 3.89 -23.81 -6.76
C ASN A 145 4.64 -24.67 -5.74
N CYS A 146 4.07 -24.83 -4.55
CA CYS A 146 4.67 -25.62 -3.48
C CYS A 146 3.60 -26.18 -2.54
N ALA A 147 3.96 -27.20 -1.78
CA ALA A 147 3.03 -27.83 -0.85
C ALA A 147 2.81 -26.95 0.40
N CYS A 148 1.60 -26.99 0.96
CA CYS A 148 1.23 -26.19 2.13
C CYS A 148 2.07 -26.55 3.37
N ASN A 149 2.49 -27.81 3.48
CA ASN A 149 3.32 -28.31 4.58
C ASN A 149 4.78 -27.84 4.53
N GLU A 150 5.17 -27.06 3.51
CA GLU A 150 6.48 -26.40 3.45
C GLU A 150 6.50 -25.05 4.22
N SER A 151 5.37 -24.64 4.79
CA SER A 151 5.29 -23.53 5.76
C SER A 151 5.77 -23.97 7.16
N CYS A 152 5.91 -23.03 8.11
CA CYS A 152 6.24 -23.42 9.49
C CYS A 152 5.22 -24.39 10.08
N SER A 153 5.64 -25.20 11.04
CA SER A 153 4.76 -26.17 11.72
C SER A 153 3.52 -25.58 12.41
N ASP A 154 3.53 -24.30 12.79
CA ASP A 154 2.48 -23.63 13.56
C ASP A 154 1.81 -22.48 12.78
N TRP A 155 1.88 -22.49 11.44
CA TRP A 155 1.36 -21.43 10.58
C TRP A 155 -0.12 -21.09 10.87
N THR A 156 -0.93 -22.08 11.27
CA THR A 156 -2.36 -21.93 11.59
C THR A 156 -2.64 -21.07 12.82
N ASN A 157 -1.65 -20.88 13.69
CA ASN A 157 -1.83 -20.17 14.97
C ASN A 157 -1.68 -18.64 14.83
N ASN A 158 -1.29 -18.16 13.66
CA ASN A 158 -0.97 -16.75 13.42
C ASN A 158 -1.54 -16.26 12.09
N MET A 159 -2.85 -16.43 11.92
CA MET A 159 -3.57 -16.05 10.70
C MET A 159 -4.04 -14.60 10.76
N TRP A 160 -3.95 -13.90 9.65
CA TRP A 160 -4.50 -12.55 9.47
C TRP A 160 -5.74 -12.61 8.60
N LYS A 161 -6.77 -11.86 8.99
CA LYS A 161 -8.06 -11.84 8.30
C LYS A 161 -8.46 -10.43 7.93
N ILE A 162 -9.27 -10.33 6.88
CA ILE A 162 -10.02 -9.12 6.55
C ILE A 162 -11.46 -9.26 7.08
N SER A 163 -12.08 -8.17 7.49
CA SER A 163 -13.47 -8.19 7.95
C SER A 163 -14.45 -8.38 6.79
N ASP A 164 -14.12 -7.80 5.65
CA ASP A 164 -14.91 -7.86 4.42
C ASP A 164 -14.06 -7.41 3.22
N TYR A 165 -14.60 -7.53 2.01
CA TYR A 165 -14.09 -6.85 0.83
C TYR A 165 -15.27 -6.42 -0.06
N LYS A 166 -15.03 -5.43 -0.92
CA LYS A 166 -16.04 -4.92 -1.83
C LYS A 166 -15.51 -4.97 -3.25
N ARG A 167 -16.24 -5.65 -4.14
CA ARG A 167 -16.10 -5.48 -5.58
C ARG A 167 -17.01 -4.34 -6.05
N PHE A 168 -16.51 -3.47 -6.91
CA PHE A 168 -17.33 -2.38 -7.43
C PHE A 168 -16.99 -2.01 -8.87
N TYR A 169 -17.99 -1.40 -9.50
CA TYR A 169 -17.97 -0.90 -10.87
C TYR A 169 -18.42 0.54 -10.82
N THR A 170 -17.58 1.48 -11.24
CA THR A 170 -17.87 2.87 -10.90
C THR A 170 -17.13 3.87 -11.78
N THR A 171 -17.39 5.17 -11.58
CA THR A 171 -16.74 6.25 -12.32
C THR A 171 -15.40 6.63 -11.70
N THR A 172 -14.53 7.31 -12.44
CA THR A 172 -13.24 7.85 -11.93
C THR A 172 -13.37 8.55 -10.57
N ASN A 173 -14.40 9.39 -10.38
CA ASN A 173 -14.59 10.12 -9.12
C ASN A 173 -14.94 9.21 -7.95
N ASN A 174 -15.70 8.15 -8.20
CA ASN A 174 -16.03 7.17 -7.17
C ASN A 174 -14.81 6.29 -6.84
N ILE A 175 -13.96 5.96 -7.83
CA ILE A 175 -12.68 5.28 -7.58
C ILE A 175 -11.82 6.14 -6.65
N LYS A 176 -11.67 7.43 -6.95
CA LYS A 176 -10.91 8.36 -6.08
C LYS A 176 -11.49 8.42 -4.67
N LYS A 177 -12.82 8.52 -4.54
CA LYS A 177 -13.50 8.52 -3.24
C LYS A 177 -13.22 7.25 -2.44
N GLU A 178 -13.36 6.08 -3.06
CA GLU A 178 -13.06 4.80 -2.43
C GLU A 178 -11.58 4.71 -2.04
N LEU A 179 -10.66 5.17 -2.92
CA LEU A 179 -9.23 5.13 -2.67
C LEU A 179 -8.79 5.99 -1.47
N VAL A 180 -9.37 7.19 -1.30
CA VAL A 180 -9.07 8.07 -0.16
C VAL A 180 -9.69 7.56 1.13
N CYS A 181 -10.92 7.06 1.07
CA CYS A 181 -11.66 6.75 2.29
C CYS A 181 -11.40 5.36 2.83
N ASN A 182 -11.15 4.40 1.94
CA ASN A 182 -10.98 3.01 2.32
C ASN A 182 -9.52 2.54 2.14
N GLY A 183 -8.69 3.28 1.41
CA GLY A 183 -7.28 2.97 1.20
C GLY A 183 -7.01 2.46 -0.21
N PRO A 184 -5.79 1.95 -0.47
CA PRO A 184 -5.42 1.44 -1.78
C PRO A 184 -6.37 0.37 -2.30
N LEU A 185 -6.61 0.40 -3.61
CA LEU A 185 -7.56 -0.48 -4.29
C LEU A 185 -6.82 -1.50 -5.14
N ILE A 186 -7.33 -2.71 -5.22
CA ILE A 186 -6.84 -3.71 -6.17
C ILE A 186 -7.50 -3.45 -7.51
N THR A 187 -6.72 -3.45 -8.59
CA THR A 187 -7.24 -3.31 -9.94
C THR A 187 -6.58 -4.30 -10.89
N CYS A 188 -7.37 -4.89 -11.77
CA CYS A 188 -6.88 -5.84 -12.77
C CYS A 188 -7.30 -5.44 -14.18
N GLY A 189 -6.45 -5.73 -15.14
CA GLY A 189 -6.75 -5.58 -16.56
C GLY A 189 -5.63 -6.11 -17.43
N TYR A 190 -5.75 -5.90 -18.73
CA TYR A 190 -4.82 -6.50 -19.68
C TYR A 190 -3.61 -5.59 -19.93
N VAL A 191 -2.41 -6.17 -19.83
CA VAL A 191 -1.15 -5.58 -20.28
C VAL A 191 -0.67 -6.44 -21.45
N GLY A 192 -0.93 -6.00 -22.68
CA GLY A 192 -0.80 -6.86 -23.85
C GLY A 192 -1.89 -7.94 -23.84
N SER A 193 -1.49 -9.22 -23.95
CA SER A 193 -2.39 -10.37 -23.84
C SER A 193 -2.64 -10.82 -22.41
N ASP A 194 -1.83 -10.35 -21.47
CA ASP A 194 -1.75 -10.95 -20.14
C ASP A 194 -2.61 -10.17 -19.16
N LEU A 195 -3.43 -10.88 -18.40
CA LEU A 195 -4.16 -10.32 -17.29
C LEU A 195 -3.19 -10.00 -16.16
N HIS A 196 -3.17 -8.76 -15.70
CA HIS A 196 -2.28 -8.29 -14.65
C HIS A 196 -3.05 -7.52 -13.59
N CYS A 197 -2.71 -7.76 -12.32
CA CYS A 197 -3.33 -7.11 -11.16
C CYS A 197 -2.30 -6.30 -10.39
N VAL A 198 -2.67 -5.08 -9.99
CA VAL A 198 -1.81 -4.11 -9.31
C VAL A 198 -2.58 -3.41 -8.19
N VAL A 199 -1.86 -2.67 -7.34
CA VAL A 199 -2.49 -1.85 -6.30
C VAL A 199 -2.53 -0.39 -6.78
N LEU A 200 -3.72 0.18 -6.86
CA LEU A 200 -3.97 1.60 -7.12
C LEU A 200 -3.77 2.39 -5.82
N VAL A 201 -2.86 3.36 -5.83
CA VAL A 201 -2.38 4.02 -4.60
C VAL A 201 -2.53 5.55 -4.61
N GLY A 202 -2.86 6.13 -5.76
CA GLY A 202 -2.99 7.57 -5.89
C GLY A 202 -3.38 8.01 -7.29
N TRP A 203 -3.46 9.32 -7.49
CA TRP A 203 -3.75 9.95 -8.79
C TRP A 203 -3.16 11.36 -8.88
N ASN A 204 -3.09 11.86 -10.12
CA ASN A 204 -2.78 13.25 -10.41
C ASN A 204 -3.65 13.74 -11.59
N ASP A 205 -4.57 14.66 -11.31
CA ASP A 205 -5.47 15.26 -12.29
C ASP A 205 -4.78 16.19 -13.28
N ASP A 206 -3.70 16.86 -12.87
CA ASP A 206 -2.93 17.72 -13.76
C ASP A 206 -2.28 16.91 -14.91
N GLU A 207 -1.98 15.64 -14.63
CA GLU A 207 -1.39 14.69 -15.59
C GLU A 207 -2.41 13.72 -16.19
N ASN A 208 -3.66 13.69 -15.70
CA ASN A 208 -4.68 12.68 -16.02
C ASN A 208 -4.20 11.22 -15.81
N ILE A 209 -3.50 10.98 -14.70
CA ILE A 209 -2.90 9.67 -14.40
C ILE A 209 -3.33 9.11 -13.04
N TRP A 210 -3.37 7.79 -12.99
CA TRP A 210 -3.34 6.98 -11.78
C TRP A 210 -1.90 6.63 -11.40
N ILE A 211 -1.66 6.42 -10.12
CA ILE A 211 -0.42 5.90 -9.55
C ILE A 211 -0.68 4.49 -9.08
N ILE A 212 0.10 3.53 -9.57
CA ILE A 212 -0.01 2.11 -9.21
C ILE A 212 1.29 1.58 -8.61
N LYS A 213 1.18 0.69 -7.62
CA LYS A 213 2.26 -0.16 -7.10
C LYS A 213 2.25 -1.48 -7.86
N ASN A 214 3.38 -1.84 -8.45
CA ASN A 214 3.54 -3.09 -9.19
C ASN A 214 4.24 -4.15 -8.32
N SER A 215 4.33 -5.38 -8.82
CA SER A 215 4.93 -6.55 -8.19
C SER A 215 6.10 -7.11 -9.01
N TRP A 216 6.80 -6.27 -9.79
CA TRP A 216 7.95 -6.65 -10.63
C TRP A 216 9.28 -6.11 -10.08
N GLY A 217 9.35 -5.91 -8.76
CA GLY A 217 10.52 -5.35 -8.09
C GLY A 217 10.69 -3.85 -8.29
N THR A 218 11.69 -3.29 -7.60
CA THR A 218 11.97 -1.85 -7.57
C THR A 218 12.65 -1.32 -8.83
N GLY A 219 13.25 -2.20 -9.64
CA GLY A 219 13.94 -1.83 -10.88
C GLY A 219 13.01 -1.41 -12.03
N ILE A 220 11.70 -1.63 -11.90
CA ILE A 220 10.71 -1.27 -12.91
C ILE A 220 10.02 0.05 -12.56
N GLY A 221 9.76 0.87 -13.58
CA GLY A 221 9.07 2.15 -13.43
C GLY A 221 9.86 3.13 -12.58
N TYR A 222 9.20 3.76 -11.60
CA TYR A 222 9.81 4.65 -10.63
C TYR A 222 9.81 3.99 -9.25
N ASN A 223 10.86 3.19 -8.98
CA ASN A 223 11.02 2.39 -7.75
C ASN A 223 9.90 1.37 -7.54
N GLY A 224 9.47 0.69 -8.60
CA GLY A 224 8.40 -0.32 -8.56
C GLY A 224 6.98 0.23 -8.70
N TYR A 225 6.85 1.53 -8.96
CA TYR A 225 5.58 2.20 -9.22
C TYR A 225 5.49 2.66 -10.67
N SER A 226 4.27 2.75 -11.19
CA SER A 226 4.00 3.26 -12.53
C SER A 226 2.91 4.32 -12.50
N LYS A 227 2.98 5.24 -13.45
CA LYS A 227 1.90 6.18 -13.78
C LYS A 227 1.17 5.64 -14.99
N ILE A 228 -0.15 5.51 -14.92
CA ILE A 228 -0.97 5.06 -16.06
C ILE A 228 -2.10 6.06 -16.33
N PRO A 229 -2.47 6.30 -17.60
CA PRO A 229 -3.60 7.19 -17.92
C PRO A 229 -4.92 6.74 -17.27
N TYR A 230 -5.85 7.66 -17.04
CA TYR A 230 -7.18 7.34 -16.50
C TYR A 230 -8.00 6.36 -17.33
N ASN A 231 -7.75 6.30 -18.64
CA ASN A 231 -8.40 5.39 -19.58
C ASN A 231 -7.58 4.11 -19.87
N HIS A 232 -6.54 3.84 -19.08
CA HIS A 232 -5.69 2.66 -19.28
C HIS A 232 -6.48 1.36 -19.03
N SER A 233 -6.17 0.32 -19.80
CA SER A 233 -6.83 -1.01 -19.72
C SER A 233 -6.68 -1.72 -18.38
N LEU A 234 -5.70 -1.34 -17.55
CA LEU A 234 -5.56 -1.83 -16.18
C LEU A 234 -6.66 -1.32 -15.26
N ILE A 235 -7.17 -0.12 -15.54
CA ILE A 235 -8.32 0.45 -14.85
C ILE A 235 -9.56 0.10 -15.66
N THR A 236 -9.80 -1.20 -15.78
CA THR A 236 -11.13 -1.61 -16.23
C THR A 236 -12.09 -1.29 -15.10
N TYR A 237 -13.18 -0.59 -15.41
CA TYR A 237 -14.27 -0.36 -14.47
C TYR A 237 -14.96 -1.66 -14.01
N ASN A 238 -14.41 -2.83 -14.36
CA ASN A 238 -14.97 -4.15 -14.10
C ASN A 238 -14.29 -4.93 -12.97
N TYR A 239 -13.08 -4.53 -12.58
CA TYR A 239 -12.23 -5.29 -11.66
C TYR A 239 -11.54 -4.37 -10.66
N LEU A 240 -12.34 -3.80 -9.76
CA LEU A 240 -11.87 -3.01 -8.63
C LEU A 240 -12.32 -3.64 -7.31
N PHE A 241 -11.37 -3.78 -6.39
CA PHE A 241 -11.62 -4.33 -5.07
C PHE A 241 -11.06 -3.43 -3.97
N GLY A 242 -11.88 -3.19 -2.95
CA GLY A 242 -11.47 -2.54 -1.70
C GLY A 242 -11.42 -3.56 -0.57
N VAL A 243 -10.47 -3.38 0.36
CA VAL A 243 -10.26 -4.28 1.51
C VAL A 243 -10.85 -3.64 2.78
N GLY A 244 -11.58 -4.44 3.56
CA GLY A 244 -12.17 -4.05 4.85
C GLY A 244 -11.16 -3.99 5.99
N GLY A 245 -11.63 -3.98 7.24
CA GLY A 245 -10.76 -3.90 8.42
C GLY A 245 -9.87 -5.13 8.58
N ILE A 246 -8.67 -4.95 9.13
CA ILE A 246 -7.68 -6.02 9.30
C ILE A 246 -7.65 -6.48 10.75
N LYS A 247 -7.59 -7.79 10.97
CA LYS A 247 -7.42 -8.36 12.31
C LYS A 247 -6.47 -9.55 12.29
N LYS A 248 -5.72 -9.70 13.37
CA LYS A 248 -4.99 -10.93 13.65
C LYS A 248 -5.93 -11.89 14.38
N ASP A 249 -6.10 -13.09 13.84
CA ASP A 249 -6.80 -14.19 14.50
C ASP A 249 -5.77 -14.92 15.36
N GLN A 250 -5.95 -14.83 16.69
CA GLN A 250 -5.19 -15.65 17.62
C GLN A 250 -6.15 -16.73 18.12
N ILE A 251 -5.89 -17.97 17.72
CA ILE A 251 -6.61 -19.15 18.19
C ILE A 251 -6.10 -19.49 19.59
#